data_AF-A0A6F9AYJ7-F1
#
_entry.id   AF-A0A6F9AYJ7-F1
#
_cell.length_a   1.000
_cell.length_b   1.000
_cell.length_c   1.000
_cell.angle_alpha   90.00
_cell.angle_beta   90.00
_cell.angle_gamma   90.00
#
_symmetry.space_group_name_H-M   'P 1'
#
loop_
_entity.id
_entity.type
_entity.pdbx_description
1 polymer ?
#
loop_
_entity_poly.entity_id
_entity_poly.type
_entity_poly.pdbx_seq_one_letter_code
_entity_poly.pdbx_strand_id
1 'polypeptide(L)'
;MTYRLFEGKHHASIYQRYRFVPPEEIRDIILHYLERKNSRLLAPHFQEVVGIDISEKGTAEELPFPDGSVDLLTASSAAHWFDQQSFLLEAGRVLKPCGCLALLDFADNFRLHYGSCGDRLTDIYDEFKKVLLPYTSTQVAVPNTKLQDLYAAIPFPDKERIECIPLKQQISVRNIVGFIESFSMYQAFQRAEPDAATALLQRTHDRFLKEMGVTSPDTLIDVTLEYFCVLASKPE
;
A
#
# COMPACT_ATOMS: atom_id res chain seq x y z
N MET A 1 20.49 3.58 3.69
CA MET A 1 20.58 3.01 2.32
C MET A 1 19.18 2.62 1.92
N THR A 2 18.68 3.15 0.81
CA THR A 2 17.34 2.84 0.26
C THR A 2 17.32 1.41 -0.30
N TYR A 3 16.35 0.59 0.11
CA TYR A 3 16.25 -0.81 -0.33
C TYR A 3 15.65 -0.91 -1.73
N ARG A 4 16.45 -1.39 -2.70
CA ARG A 4 16.03 -1.61 -4.10
C ARG A 4 15.77 -3.09 -4.34
N LEU A 5 14.53 -3.53 -4.12
CA LEU A 5 14.17 -4.96 -4.20
C LEU A 5 13.45 -5.35 -5.50
N PHE A 6 12.71 -4.44 -6.13
CA PHE A 6 11.78 -4.76 -7.21
C PHE A 6 11.75 -3.69 -8.32
N GLU A 7 12.67 -3.78 -9.29
CA GLU A 7 12.80 -2.81 -10.40
C GLU A 7 12.41 -3.41 -11.77
N GLY A 8 11.79 -4.59 -11.79
CA GLY A 8 11.46 -5.30 -13.02
C GLY A 8 10.15 -4.84 -13.65
N LYS A 9 10.17 -4.49 -14.96
CA LYS A 9 8.96 -4.12 -15.74
C LYS A 9 7.81 -5.13 -15.61
N HIS A 10 8.14 -6.42 -15.49
CA HIS A 10 7.15 -7.47 -15.32
C HIS A 10 6.40 -7.35 -13.99
N HIS A 11 7.11 -7.21 -12.87
CA HIS A 11 6.48 -7.07 -11.55
C HIS A 11 5.67 -5.77 -11.45
N ALA A 12 6.19 -4.66 -11.98
CA ALA A 12 5.43 -3.40 -12.06
C ALA A 12 4.11 -3.58 -12.84
N SER A 13 4.11 -4.34 -13.93
CA SER A 13 2.88 -4.62 -14.71
C SER A 13 1.86 -5.47 -13.95
N ILE A 14 2.32 -6.46 -13.16
CA ILE A 14 1.45 -7.27 -12.29
C ILE A 14 0.88 -6.39 -11.18
N TYR A 15 1.73 -5.58 -10.54
CA TYR A 15 1.34 -4.68 -9.47
C TYR A 15 0.26 -3.69 -9.92
N GLN A 16 0.47 -3.01 -11.05
CA GLN A 16 -0.49 -2.06 -11.61
C GLN A 16 -1.83 -2.73 -11.95
N ARG A 17 -1.80 -3.98 -12.42
CA ARG A 17 -2.99 -4.69 -12.89
C ARG A 17 -3.86 -5.24 -11.76
N TYR A 18 -3.25 -5.68 -10.66
CA TYR A 18 -3.93 -6.51 -9.67
C TYR A 18 -3.98 -5.92 -8.25
N ARG A 19 -3.31 -4.81 -7.99
CA ARG A 19 -3.44 -4.14 -6.68
C ARG A 19 -4.80 -3.45 -6.54
N PHE A 20 -5.29 -3.45 -5.30
CA PHE A 20 -6.54 -2.77 -4.95
C PHE A 20 -6.44 -1.27 -5.19
N VAL A 21 -7.48 -0.72 -5.79
CA VAL A 21 -7.70 0.72 -5.80
C VAL A 21 -8.14 1.12 -4.39
N PRO A 22 -7.44 2.06 -3.72
CA PRO A 22 -7.84 2.52 -2.39
C PRO A 22 -9.26 3.12 -2.40
N PRO A 23 -9.99 3.09 -1.26
CA PRO A 23 -11.29 3.75 -1.14
C PRO A 23 -11.24 5.22 -1.54
N GLU A 24 -12.25 5.71 -2.27
CA GLU A 24 -12.37 7.13 -2.64
C GLU A 24 -12.38 8.04 -1.40
N GLU A 25 -12.92 7.54 -0.29
CA GLU A 25 -12.99 8.24 1.00
C GLU A 25 -11.61 8.67 1.52
N ILE A 26 -10.53 7.95 1.17
CA ILE A 26 -9.16 8.36 1.54
C ILE A 26 -8.81 9.71 0.92
N ARG A 27 -9.20 9.93 -0.34
CA ARG A 27 -8.98 11.21 -1.01
C ARG A 27 -9.73 12.30 -0.26
N ASP A 28 -10.99 12.08 0.05
CA ASP A 28 -11.83 13.09 0.71
C ASP A 28 -11.32 13.42 2.12
N ILE A 29 -10.82 12.43 2.86
CA ILE A 29 -10.11 12.59 4.13
C ILE A 29 -8.88 13.50 3.98
N ILE A 30 -8.01 13.23 3.00
CA ILE A 30 -6.79 14.00 2.76
C ILE A 30 -7.14 15.45 2.38
N LEU A 31 -8.10 15.62 1.49
CA LEU A 31 -8.55 16.93 1.03
C LEU A 31 -9.19 17.74 2.16
N HIS A 32 -10.04 17.12 2.98
CA HIS A 32 -10.63 17.77 4.13
C HIS A 32 -9.57 18.21 5.15
N TYR A 33 -8.54 17.38 5.39
CA TYR A 33 -7.43 17.76 6.25
C TYR A 33 -6.65 18.95 5.68
N LEU A 34 -6.34 18.93 4.38
CA LEU A 34 -5.67 20.05 3.69
C LEU A 34 -6.47 21.36 3.79
N GLU A 35 -7.78 21.33 3.54
CA GLU A 35 -8.65 22.51 3.61
C GLU A 35 -8.73 23.11 5.01
N ARG A 36 -8.65 22.28 6.06
CA ARG A 36 -8.57 22.74 7.45
C ARG A 36 -7.27 23.50 7.75
N LYS A 37 -6.18 23.20 7.05
CA LYS A 37 -4.85 23.78 7.29
C LYS A 37 -4.51 24.91 6.34
N ASN A 38 -5.13 24.94 5.16
CA ASN A 38 -4.88 25.93 4.14
C ASN A 38 -6.19 26.62 3.75
N SER A 39 -6.31 27.91 4.05
CA SER A 39 -7.52 28.72 3.79
C SER A 39 -7.75 29.03 2.31
N ARG A 40 -6.88 28.56 1.40
CA ARG A 40 -7.03 28.67 -0.04
C ARG A 40 -7.77 27.46 -0.61
N LEU A 41 -8.88 27.71 -1.32
CA LEU A 41 -9.59 26.71 -2.12
C LEU A 41 -8.62 26.08 -3.13
N LEU A 42 -8.35 24.79 -3.00
CA LEU A 42 -7.37 24.03 -3.79
C LEU A 42 -7.80 23.78 -5.26
N ALA A 43 -8.85 24.44 -5.73
CA ALA A 43 -9.74 23.83 -6.70
C ALA A 43 -9.12 23.63 -8.10
N PRO A 44 -9.11 22.39 -8.62
CA PRO A 44 -9.92 21.29 -8.12
C PRO A 44 -9.09 20.19 -7.44
N HIS A 45 -7.84 20.47 -7.01
CA HIS A 45 -7.18 20.09 -5.74
C HIS A 45 -5.63 20.23 -5.77
N PHE A 46 -4.98 20.20 -6.95
CA PHE A 46 -3.55 20.52 -7.16
C PHE A 46 -3.30 21.04 -8.59
N GLN A 47 -2.31 21.94 -8.79
CA GLN A 47 -1.91 22.43 -10.12
C GLN A 47 -1.03 21.43 -10.90
N GLU A 48 -0.27 20.61 -10.18
CA GLU A 48 0.63 19.59 -10.71
C GLU A 48 0.66 18.39 -9.76
N VAL A 49 0.71 17.17 -10.29
CA VAL A 49 0.89 15.94 -9.52
C VAL A 49 2.06 15.18 -10.13
N VAL A 50 3.11 14.97 -9.33
CA VAL A 50 4.31 14.24 -9.75
C VAL A 50 4.41 12.96 -8.95
N GLY A 51 4.34 11.82 -9.62
CA GLY A 51 4.65 10.52 -9.04
C GLY A 51 6.16 10.27 -9.07
N ILE A 52 6.76 10.01 -7.91
CA ILE A 52 8.16 9.64 -7.81
C ILE A 52 8.26 8.23 -7.24
N ASP A 53 9.01 7.40 -7.94
CA ASP A 53 9.37 6.05 -7.51
C ASP A 53 10.86 5.82 -7.78
N ILE A 54 11.48 4.98 -6.95
CA ILE A 54 12.90 4.62 -7.05
C ILE A 54 13.29 4.09 -8.45
N SER A 55 12.31 3.55 -9.19
CA SER A 55 12.49 2.97 -10.52
C SER A 55 12.72 4.00 -11.62
N GLU A 56 12.37 5.28 -11.43
CA GLU A 56 12.52 6.29 -12.49
C GLU A 56 13.44 7.46 -12.09
N LYS A 57 13.25 8.15 -10.95
CA LYS A 57 14.07 9.32 -10.56
C LYS A 57 14.00 9.67 -9.05
N GLY A 58 15.08 9.43 -8.32
CA GLY A 58 15.24 9.88 -6.92
C GLY A 58 14.72 8.88 -5.88
N THR A 59 14.96 9.18 -4.60
CA THR A 59 14.43 8.39 -3.48
C THR A 59 13.52 9.26 -2.63
N ALA A 60 12.74 8.66 -1.72
CA ALA A 60 11.89 9.43 -0.82
C ALA A 60 12.71 10.36 0.10
N GLU A 61 13.98 10.03 0.32
CA GLU A 61 14.93 10.80 1.13
C GLU A 61 15.64 11.93 0.35
N GLU A 62 15.56 11.96 -0.98
CA GLU A 62 16.19 12.98 -1.84
C GLU A 62 15.30 13.25 -3.06
N LEU A 63 14.32 14.13 -2.86
CA LEU A 63 13.33 14.52 -3.85
C LEU A 63 13.86 15.68 -4.71
N PRO A 64 13.64 15.65 -6.04
CA PRO A 64 14.11 16.67 -6.97
C PRO A 64 13.24 17.95 -6.95
N PHE A 65 12.76 18.36 -5.78
CA PHE A 65 11.94 19.55 -5.58
C PHE A 65 12.68 20.61 -4.75
N PRO A 66 12.49 21.91 -5.03
CA PRO A 66 13.01 22.98 -4.18
C PRO A 66 12.41 22.96 -2.77
N ASP A 67 13.08 23.62 -1.85
CA ASP A 67 12.57 23.85 -0.50
C ASP A 67 11.23 24.59 -0.54
N GLY A 68 10.26 24.16 0.28
CA GLY A 68 8.97 24.84 0.42
C GLY A 68 8.17 24.96 -0.88
N SER A 69 8.25 23.96 -1.76
CA SER A 69 7.58 23.97 -3.06
C SER A 69 6.37 23.05 -3.15
N VAL A 70 6.24 22.08 -2.24
CA VAL A 70 5.22 21.03 -2.28
C VAL A 70 4.07 21.35 -1.32
N ASP A 71 2.83 21.32 -1.83
CA ASP A 71 1.61 21.52 -1.02
C ASP A 71 1.16 20.21 -0.32
N LEU A 72 1.30 19.07 -1.00
CA LEU A 72 0.98 17.74 -0.48
C LEU A 72 2.04 16.74 -0.91
N LEU A 73 2.63 16.05 0.07
CA LEU A 73 3.51 14.91 -0.15
C LEU A 73 2.77 13.63 0.25
N THR A 74 2.67 12.66 -0.66
CA THR A 74 1.99 11.38 -0.38
C THR A 74 2.94 10.19 -0.55
N ALA A 75 2.72 9.16 0.27
CA ALA A 75 3.34 7.84 0.06
C ALA A 75 2.29 6.75 0.26
N SER A 76 2.13 5.89 -0.74
CA SER A 76 1.14 4.81 -0.76
C SER A 76 1.81 3.44 -0.75
N SER A 77 1.58 2.66 0.30
CA SER A 77 2.17 1.32 0.48
C SER A 77 3.71 1.31 0.41
N ALA A 78 4.35 2.43 0.74
CA ALA A 78 5.78 2.65 0.54
C ALA A 78 6.52 3.13 1.80
N ALA A 79 5.85 3.85 2.70
CA ALA A 79 6.50 4.56 3.81
C ALA A 79 7.28 3.64 4.76
N HIS A 80 6.88 2.37 4.87
CA HIS A 80 7.56 1.37 5.68
C HIS A 80 8.94 0.95 5.13
N TRP A 81 9.27 1.33 3.89
CA TRP A 81 10.58 1.09 3.27
C TRP A 81 11.59 2.22 3.46
N PHE A 82 11.14 3.40 3.89
CA PHE A 82 11.98 4.60 3.90
C PHE A 82 12.93 4.62 5.09
N ASP A 83 14.08 5.28 4.91
CA ASP A 83 14.85 5.73 6.06
C ASP A 83 14.07 6.83 6.77
N GLN A 84 13.43 6.48 7.89
CA GLN A 84 12.49 7.35 8.60
C GLN A 84 13.08 8.73 8.92
N GLN A 85 14.32 8.81 9.39
CA GLN A 85 14.92 10.08 9.77
C GLN A 85 15.17 10.95 8.54
N SER A 86 15.81 10.40 7.51
CA SER A 86 16.15 11.13 6.27
C SER A 86 14.89 11.55 5.52
N PHE A 87 13.88 10.67 5.43
CA PHE A 87 12.59 10.97 4.83
C PHE A 87 11.86 12.13 5.53
N LEU A 88 11.82 12.15 6.86
CA LEU A 88 11.13 13.22 7.58
C LEU A 88 11.85 14.57 7.46
N LEU A 89 13.18 14.58 7.39
CA LEU A 89 13.96 15.78 7.08
C LEU A 89 13.63 16.29 5.67
N GLU A 90 13.57 15.38 4.70
CA GLU A 90 13.29 15.71 3.31
C GLU A 90 11.85 16.19 3.10
N ALA A 91 10.87 15.51 3.71
CA ALA A 91 9.48 15.95 3.76
C ALA A 91 9.37 17.36 4.35
N GLY A 92 10.09 17.62 5.46
CA GLY A 92 10.18 18.95 6.05
C GLY A 92 10.80 19.99 5.13
N ARG A 93 11.81 19.63 4.33
CA ARG A 93 12.46 20.52 3.37
C ARG A 93 11.51 20.90 2.24
N VAL A 94 10.90 19.93 1.56
CA VAL A 94 10.10 20.17 0.35
C VAL A 94 8.72 20.75 0.62
N LEU A 95 8.10 20.42 1.77
CA LEU A 95 6.77 20.92 2.10
C LEU A 95 6.78 22.43 2.35
N LYS A 96 5.79 23.12 1.76
CA LYS A 96 5.44 24.51 2.09
C LYS A 96 5.04 24.64 3.56
N PRO A 97 5.11 25.85 4.15
CA PRO A 97 4.35 26.16 5.35
C PRO A 97 2.87 25.79 5.14
N CYS A 98 2.27 25.13 6.13
CA CYS A 98 0.92 24.53 6.04
C CYS A 98 0.74 23.44 4.95
N GLY A 99 1.83 22.96 4.35
CA GLY A 99 1.83 21.81 3.45
C GLY A 99 1.63 20.51 4.23
N CYS A 100 0.96 19.53 3.61
CA CYS A 100 0.60 18.29 4.29
C CYS A 100 1.42 17.08 3.82
N LEU A 101 1.70 16.18 4.76
CA LEU A 101 2.19 14.83 4.54
C LEU A 101 1.01 13.86 4.71
N ALA A 102 0.77 12.98 3.73
CA ALA A 102 -0.22 11.92 3.82
C ALA A 102 0.39 10.55 3.50
N LEU A 103 0.51 9.69 4.51
CA LEU A 103 1.02 8.33 4.37
C LEU A 103 -0.15 7.36 4.43
N LEU A 104 -0.33 6.55 3.39
CA LEU A 104 -1.45 5.62 3.30
C LEU A 104 -0.94 4.20 3.03
N ASP A 105 -1.57 3.23 3.68
CA ASP A 105 -1.26 1.82 3.52
C ASP A 105 -2.49 1.00 3.93
N PHE A 106 -2.41 -0.33 3.80
CA PHE A 106 -3.47 -1.23 4.23
C PHE A 106 -2.97 -2.24 5.26
N ALA A 107 -3.87 -2.66 6.14
CA ALA A 107 -3.61 -3.63 7.18
C ALA A 107 -3.64 -5.05 6.61
N ASP A 108 -2.94 -5.95 7.30
CA ASP A 108 -2.90 -7.37 6.96
C ASP A 108 -4.13 -8.13 7.51
N ASN A 109 -5.33 -7.62 7.26
CA ASN A 109 -6.61 -8.16 7.72
C ASN A 109 -7.55 -8.54 6.57
N PHE A 110 -6.96 -8.94 5.45
CA PHE A 110 -7.66 -9.36 4.25
C PHE A 110 -8.55 -10.59 4.53
N ARG A 111 -9.85 -10.46 4.22
CA ARG A 111 -10.84 -11.55 4.37
C ARG A 111 -11.60 -11.76 3.06
N LEU A 112 -11.86 -13.03 2.77
CA LEU A 112 -12.61 -13.48 1.59
C LEU A 112 -14.00 -13.96 2.02
N HIS A 113 -15.02 -13.55 1.26
CA HIS A 113 -16.42 -13.86 1.54
C HIS A 113 -17.09 -14.44 0.29
N TYR A 114 -17.50 -15.70 0.37
CA TYR A 114 -18.23 -16.37 -0.72
C TYR A 114 -19.12 -17.49 -0.15
N GLY A 115 -20.44 -17.32 -0.23
CA GLY A 115 -21.40 -18.27 0.31
C GLY A 115 -21.04 -18.71 1.74
N SER A 116 -20.99 -20.02 1.99
CA SER A 116 -20.59 -20.62 3.27
C SER A 116 -19.11 -21.07 3.31
N CYS A 117 -18.29 -20.64 2.35
CA CYS A 117 -16.88 -21.04 2.25
C CYS A 117 -15.86 -19.93 2.51
N GLY A 118 -16.31 -18.70 2.83
CA GLY A 118 -15.44 -17.54 3.03
C GLY A 118 -14.29 -17.77 4.02
N ASP A 119 -14.57 -18.38 5.18
CA ASP A 119 -13.54 -18.71 6.17
C ASP A 119 -12.49 -19.67 5.61
N ARG A 120 -12.91 -20.70 4.85
CA ARG A 120 -11.98 -21.65 4.22
C ARG A 120 -11.13 -21.01 3.13
N LEU A 121 -11.70 -20.07 2.36
CA LEU A 121 -10.92 -19.28 1.40
C LEU A 121 -9.89 -18.40 2.13
N THR A 122 -10.29 -17.78 3.23
CA THR A 122 -9.39 -16.99 4.07
C THR A 122 -8.27 -17.85 4.66
N ASP A 123 -8.57 -19.07 5.10
CA ASP A 123 -7.55 -20.02 5.58
C ASP A 123 -6.55 -20.40 4.48
N ILE A 124 -7.02 -20.62 3.23
CA ILE A 124 -6.15 -20.87 2.08
C ILE A 124 -5.18 -19.69 1.85
N TYR A 125 -5.68 -18.46 1.96
CA TYR A 125 -4.86 -17.25 1.85
C TYR A 125 -3.83 -17.14 2.99
N ASP A 126 -4.24 -17.41 4.23
CA ASP A 126 -3.36 -17.37 5.40
C ASP A 126 -2.29 -18.47 5.35
N GLU A 127 -2.62 -19.66 4.86
CA GLU A 127 -1.65 -20.74 4.58
C GLU A 127 -0.63 -20.33 3.53
N PHE A 128 -1.08 -19.70 2.43
CA PHE A 128 -0.20 -19.19 1.39
C PHE A 128 0.81 -18.19 1.99
N LYS A 129 0.34 -17.24 2.80
CA LYS A 129 1.21 -16.27 3.46
C LYS A 129 2.23 -16.91 4.41
N LYS A 130 1.85 -17.97 5.13
CA LYS A 130 2.78 -18.71 6.01
C LYS A 130 3.96 -19.28 5.23
N VAL A 131 3.75 -19.75 4.00
CA VAL A 131 4.84 -20.22 3.13
C VAL A 131 5.81 -19.09 2.77
N LEU A 132 5.31 -17.86 2.63
CA LEU A 132 6.12 -16.70 2.27
C LEU A 132 6.84 -16.04 3.46
N LEU A 133 6.57 -16.45 4.70
CA LEU A 133 7.20 -15.86 5.89
C LEU A 133 8.74 -15.79 5.81
N PRO A 134 9.47 -16.85 5.39
CA PRO A 134 10.94 -16.81 5.26
C PRO A 134 11.45 -15.77 4.24
N TYR A 135 10.58 -15.33 3.33
CA TYR A 135 10.88 -14.38 2.26
C TYR A 135 10.39 -12.96 2.57
N THR A 136 9.81 -12.74 3.76
CA THR A 136 9.29 -11.43 4.19
C THR A 136 10.42 -10.58 4.75
N SER A 137 10.61 -9.37 4.23
CA SER A 137 11.54 -8.42 4.85
C SER A 137 10.95 -7.87 6.15
N THR A 138 11.81 -7.45 7.09
CA THR A 138 11.36 -6.85 8.35
C THR A 138 10.53 -5.58 8.11
N GLN A 139 10.82 -4.83 7.05
CA GLN A 139 10.08 -3.65 6.63
C GLN A 139 8.61 -3.97 6.25
N VAL A 140 8.35 -5.14 5.65
CA VAL A 140 6.98 -5.57 5.27
C VAL A 140 6.17 -6.03 6.49
N ALA A 141 6.81 -6.30 7.63
CA ALA A 141 6.11 -6.60 8.88
C ALA A 141 5.64 -5.33 9.63
N VAL A 142 6.15 -4.14 9.26
CA VAL A 142 5.83 -2.84 9.87
C VAL A 142 4.38 -2.37 9.66
N PRO A 143 3.68 -2.65 8.54
CA PRO A 143 2.24 -2.35 8.40
C PRO A 143 1.37 -2.90 9.53
N ASN A 144 1.81 -3.95 10.25
CA ASN A 144 1.10 -4.47 11.43
C ASN A 144 1.01 -3.46 12.59
N THR A 145 1.89 -2.45 12.63
CA THR A 145 1.83 -1.36 13.61
C THR A 145 1.16 -0.10 13.06
N LYS A 146 0.63 -0.14 11.83
CA LYS A 146 -0.02 1.00 11.16
C LYS A 146 0.81 2.28 11.22
N LEU A 147 2.12 2.16 10.90
CA LEU A 147 3.12 3.23 10.91
C LEU A 147 3.25 3.98 12.25
N GLN A 148 3.00 3.32 13.38
CA GLN A 148 3.01 3.96 14.71
C GLN A 148 4.33 4.68 15.03
N ASP A 149 5.48 4.05 14.77
CA ASP A 149 6.80 4.62 15.08
C ASP A 149 7.12 5.83 14.19
N LEU A 150 6.74 5.74 12.91
CA LEU A 150 6.88 6.84 11.96
C LEU A 150 5.98 8.01 12.36
N TYR A 151 4.72 7.75 12.70
CA TYR A 151 3.78 8.74 13.22
C TYR A 151 4.33 9.46 14.47
N ALA A 152 4.88 8.71 15.41
CA ALA A 152 5.47 9.27 16.63
C ALA A 152 6.62 10.23 16.32
N ALA A 153 7.47 9.89 15.35
CA ALA A 153 8.64 10.69 14.99
C ALA A 153 8.37 11.89 14.08
N ILE A 154 7.19 11.98 13.44
CA ILE A 154 6.83 13.17 12.67
C ILE A 154 6.98 14.42 13.57
N PRO A 155 7.83 15.40 13.19
CA PRO A 155 8.14 16.55 14.04
C PRO A 155 7.04 17.62 14.01
N PHE A 156 6.04 17.45 13.15
CA PHE A 156 4.93 18.38 13.03
C PHE A 156 3.95 18.19 14.19
N PRO A 157 3.58 19.26 14.92
CA PRO A 157 2.68 19.17 16.06
C PRO A 157 1.25 18.84 15.62
N ASP A 158 0.86 19.28 14.43
CA ASP A 158 -0.43 18.96 13.84
C ASP A 158 -0.30 17.66 13.04
N LYS A 159 -0.80 16.58 13.64
CA LYS A 159 -0.83 15.26 13.02
C LYS A 159 -2.02 14.45 13.51
N GLU A 160 -2.58 13.66 12.60
CA GLU A 160 -3.74 12.80 12.83
C GLU A 160 -3.41 11.40 12.30
N ARG A 161 -3.91 10.37 12.98
CA ARG A 161 -3.83 8.99 12.51
C ARG A 161 -5.22 8.40 12.46
N ILE A 162 -5.59 7.91 11.28
CA ILE A 162 -6.87 7.27 11.00
C ILE A 162 -6.59 5.79 10.91
N GLU A 163 -7.08 5.06 11.92
CA GLU A 163 -6.72 3.65 12.12
C GLU A 163 -7.45 2.69 11.18
N CYS A 164 -8.65 3.05 10.72
CA CYS A 164 -9.52 2.15 9.98
C CYS A 164 -10.33 2.93 8.94
N ILE A 165 -10.11 2.58 7.68
CA ILE A 165 -10.89 3.02 6.52
C ILE A 165 -11.27 1.74 5.78
N PRO A 166 -12.50 1.23 5.98
CA PRO A 166 -12.88 -0.08 5.47
C PRO A 166 -12.96 -0.07 3.94
N LEU A 167 -12.39 -1.09 3.32
CA LEU A 167 -12.60 -1.41 1.91
C LEU A 167 -13.46 -2.67 1.81
N LYS A 168 -14.52 -2.60 1.00
CA LYS A 168 -15.25 -3.77 0.51
C LYS A 168 -15.30 -3.71 -1.02
N GLN A 169 -14.84 -4.76 -1.69
CA GLN A 169 -14.86 -4.84 -3.15
C GLN A 169 -15.26 -6.24 -3.62
N GLN A 170 -15.78 -6.35 -4.84
CA GLN A 170 -15.93 -7.62 -5.53
C GLN A 170 -14.81 -7.77 -6.54
N ILE A 171 -14.02 -8.84 -6.40
CA ILE A 171 -12.95 -9.16 -7.34
C ILE A 171 -12.99 -10.63 -7.72
N SER A 172 -12.47 -10.95 -8.89
CA SER A 172 -12.43 -12.34 -9.37
C SER A 172 -11.34 -13.15 -8.67
N VAL A 173 -11.48 -14.49 -8.68
CA VAL A 173 -10.42 -15.42 -8.25
C VAL A 173 -9.09 -15.09 -8.96
N ARG A 174 -9.14 -14.83 -10.28
CA ARG A 174 -7.97 -14.40 -11.06
C ARG A 174 -7.29 -13.18 -10.45
N ASN A 175 -8.06 -12.17 -10.05
CA ASN A 175 -7.52 -10.94 -9.51
C ASN A 175 -6.97 -11.13 -8.09
N ILE A 176 -7.56 -12.00 -7.26
CA ILE A 176 -6.98 -12.36 -5.95
C ILE A 176 -5.61 -13.02 -6.13
N VAL A 177 -5.52 -13.98 -7.05
CA VAL A 177 -4.25 -14.68 -7.31
C VAL A 177 -3.20 -13.71 -7.85
N GLY A 178 -3.57 -12.82 -8.78
CA GLY A 178 -2.68 -11.77 -9.27
C GLY A 178 -2.28 -10.74 -8.20
N PHE A 179 -3.17 -10.43 -7.25
CA PHE A 179 -2.87 -9.56 -6.11
C PHE A 179 -1.78 -10.19 -5.24
N ILE A 180 -1.93 -11.47 -4.94
CA ILE A 180 -0.97 -12.24 -4.16
C ILE A 180 0.38 -12.36 -4.89
N GLU A 181 0.36 -12.58 -6.21
CA GLU A 181 1.56 -12.63 -7.06
C GLU A 181 2.34 -11.30 -7.03
N SER A 182 1.65 -10.17 -6.84
CA SER A 182 2.27 -8.86 -6.75
C SER A 182 3.07 -8.62 -5.46
N PHE A 183 2.98 -9.50 -4.47
CA PHE A 183 3.65 -9.30 -3.18
C PHE A 183 5.18 -9.38 -3.32
N SER A 184 5.88 -8.47 -2.65
CA SER A 184 7.34 -8.47 -2.56
C SER A 184 7.90 -9.82 -2.09
N MET A 185 7.32 -10.38 -1.03
CA MET A 185 7.70 -11.70 -0.50
C MET A 185 7.45 -12.85 -1.48
N TYR A 186 6.40 -12.78 -2.32
CA TYR A 186 6.19 -13.78 -3.36
C TYR A 186 7.24 -13.64 -4.46
N GLN A 187 7.56 -12.42 -4.87
CA GLN A 187 8.58 -12.17 -5.88
C GLN A 187 9.99 -12.58 -5.39
N ALA A 188 10.28 -12.41 -4.10
CA ALA A 188 11.50 -12.94 -3.49
C ALA A 188 11.51 -14.48 -3.51
N PHE A 189 10.39 -15.12 -3.15
CA PHE A 189 10.23 -16.57 -3.22
C PHE A 189 10.38 -17.09 -4.66
N GLN A 190 9.75 -16.44 -5.64
CA GLN A 190 9.83 -16.79 -7.06
C GLN A 190 11.25 -16.70 -7.63
N ARG A 191 12.08 -15.78 -7.12
CA ARG A 191 13.51 -15.70 -7.50
C ARG A 191 14.34 -16.82 -6.86
N ALA A 192 14.01 -17.21 -5.63
CA ALA A 192 14.74 -18.24 -4.89
C ALA A 192 14.36 -19.66 -5.32
N GLU A 193 13.08 -19.92 -5.52
CA GLU A 193 12.50 -21.24 -5.81
C GLU A 193 11.40 -21.15 -6.89
N PRO A 194 11.76 -20.94 -8.17
CA PRO A 194 10.80 -20.62 -9.23
C PRO A 194 9.67 -21.63 -9.43
N ASP A 195 10.02 -22.92 -9.46
CA ASP A 195 9.05 -24.01 -9.68
C ASP A 195 8.10 -24.17 -8.47
N ALA A 196 8.63 -24.03 -7.26
CA ALA A 196 7.85 -24.11 -6.03
C ALA A 196 6.88 -22.93 -5.91
N ALA A 197 7.32 -21.73 -6.26
CA ALA A 197 6.49 -20.53 -6.27
C ALA A 197 5.36 -20.59 -7.32
N THR A 198 5.66 -21.10 -8.52
CA THR A 198 4.64 -21.33 -9.57
C THR A 198 3.63 -22.38 -9.12
N ALA A 199 4.10 -23.51 -8.57
CA ALA A 199 3.24 -24.57 -8.07
C ALA A 199 2.37 -24.12 -6.88
N LEU A 200 2.89 -23.27 -5.99
CA LEU A 200 2.15 -22.70 -4.87
C LEU A 200 1.01 -21.80 -5.38
N LEU A 201 1.29 -20.91 -6.33
CA LEU A 201 0.30 -19.99 -6.88
C LEU A 201 -0.82 -20.75 -7.61
N GLN A 202 -0.46 -21.74 -8.44
CA GLN A 202 -1.42 -22.61 -9.12
C GLN A 202 -2.27 -23.41 -8.13
N ARG A 203 -1.65 -23.98 -7.08
CA ARG A 203 -2.37 -24.73 -6.04
C ARG A 203 -3.37 -23.84 -5.31
N THR A 204 -3.01 -22.60 -4.98
CA THR A 204 -3.90 -21.64 -4.33
C THR A 204 -5.09 -21.30 -5.23
N HIS A 205 -4.84 -21.02 -6.51
CA HIS A 205 -5.89 -20.81 -7.51
C HIS A 205 -6.88 -21.99 -7.56
N ASP A 206 -6.38 -23.22 -7.71
CA ASP A 206 -7.22 -24.40 -7.86
C ASP A 206 -8.02 -24.72 -6.60
N ARG A 207 -7.44 -24.46 -5.41
CA ARG A 207 -8.13 -24.60 -4.13
C ARG A 207 -9.26 -23.60 -3.97
N PHE A 208 -9.09 -22.34 -4.40
CA PHE A 208 -10.19 -21.37 -4.39
C PHE A 208 -11.36 -21.84 -5.24
N LEU A 209 -11.11 -22.23 -6.49
CA LEU A 209 -12.16 -22.72 -7.40
C LEU A 209 -12.88 -23.96 -6.83
N LYS A 210 -12.10 -24.90 -6.29
CA LYS A 210 -12.64 -26.12 -5.67
C LYS A 210 -13.53 -25.83 -4.46
N GLU A 211 -13.07 -24.99 -3.53
CA GLU A 211 -13.84 -24.66 -2.31
C GLU A 211 -15.13 -23.89 -2.62
N MET A 212 -15.09 -23.04 -3.65
CA MET A 212 -16.25 -22.30 -4.15
C MET A 212 -17.22 -23.18 -4.95
N GLY A 213 -16.80 -24.36 -5.42
CA GLY A 213 -17.57 -25.21 -6.31
C GLY A 213 -17.78 -24.60 -7.70
N VAL A 214 -16.84 -23.80 -8.18
CA VAL A 214 -16.91 -23.12 -9.49
C VAL A 214 -15.74 -23.50 -10.39
N THR A 215 -15.88 -23.27 -11.69
CA THR A 215 -14.83 -23.56 -12.69
C THR A 215 -14.26 -22.32 -13.34
N SER A 216 -14.96 -21.17 -13.25
CA SER A 216 -14.51 -19.93 -13.86
C SER A 216 -13.59 -19.16 -12.91
N PRO A 217 -12.37 -18.79 -13.33
CA PRO A 217 -11.51 -17.89 -12.55
C PRO A 217 -12.04 -16.46 -12.51
N ASP A 218 -13.06 -16.14 -13.31
CA ASP A 218 -13.73 -14.84 -13.35
C ASP A 218 -14.94 -14.77 -12.40
N THR A 219 -15.23 -15.84 -11.64
CA THR A 219 -16.22 -15.80 -10.56
C THR A 219 -15.79 -14.79 -9.49
N LEU A 220 -16.72 -13.90 -9.11
CA LEU A 220 -16.50 -12.83 -8.14
C LEU A 220 -16.60 -13.33 -6.70
N ILE A 221 -15.73 -12.79 -5.85
CA ILE A 221 -15.67 -12.99 -4.40
C ILE A 221 -15.74 -11.60 -3.76
N ASP A 222 -16.53 -11.47 -2.69
CA ASP A 222 -16.51 -10.28 -1.85
C ASP A 222 -15.22 -10.30 -1.01
N VAL A 223 -14.46 -9.22 -1.03
CA VAL A 223 -13.24 -9.06 -0.22
C VAL A 223 -13.38 -7.88 0.73
N THR A 224 -12.83 -8.02 1.93
CA THR A 224 -12.72 -6.92 2.89
C THR A 224 -11.31 -6.78 3.39
N LEU A 225 -10.85 -5.53 3.51
CA LEU A 225 -9.59 -5.17 4.15
C LEU A 225 -9.70 -3.75 4.71
N GLU A 226 -8.77 -3.33 5.55
CA GLU A 226 -8.76 -1.97 6.08
C GLU A 226 -7.56 -1.19 5.53
N TYR A 227 -7.82 0.02 5.06
CA TYR A 227 -6.78 1.03 4.91
C TYR A 227 -6.61 1.79 6.22
N PHE A 228 -5.45 2.44 6.35
CA PHE A 228 -5.19 3.43 7.38
C PHE A 228 -4.42 4.60 6.77
N CYS A 229 -4.46 5.75 7.44
CA CYS A 229 -3.82 6.96 6.96
C CYS A 229 -3.17 7.71 8.11
N VAL A 230 -1.97 8.24 7.87
CA VAL A 230 -1.29 9.21 8.74
C VAL A 230 -1.24 10.53 8.00
N LEU A 231 -1.74 11.57 8.65
CA LEU A 231 -1.76 12.94 8.15
C LEU A 231 -0.94 13.82 9.07
N ALA A 232 -0.18 14.75 8.50
CA ALA A 232 0.51 15.77 9.28
C ALA A 232 0.68 17.06 8.48
N SER A 233 0.70 18.21 9.15
CA SER A 233 0.87 19.51 8.51
C SER A 233 2.10 20.22 9.03
N LYS A 234 2.97 20.67 8.11
CA LYS A 234 4.10 21.52 8.46
C LYS A 234 3.58 22.85 9.05
N PRO A 235 4.15 23.35 10.15
CA PRO A 235 3.81 24.67 10.70
C PRO A 235 4.04 25.82 9.70
N GLU A 236 3.48 26.99 10.03
CA GLU A 236 3.78 28.27 9.35
C GLU A 236 5.27 28.64 9.40
#